data_AF-A0A1W2LLG5-F1
#
_entry.id   AF-A0A1W2LLG5-F1
#
_cell.length_a   1.000
_cell.length_b   1.000
_cell.length_c   1.000
_cell.angle_alpha   90.00
_cell.angle_beta   90.00
_cell.angle_gamma   90.00
#
_symmetry.space_group_name_H-M   'P 1'
#
loop_
_entity.id
_entity.type
_entity.pdbx_description
1 polymer ?
#
loop_
_entity_poly.entity_id
_entity_poly.type
_entity_poly.pdbx_seq_one_letter_code
_entity_poly.pdbx_strand_id
1 'polypeptide(L)'
;MTVLIALPVIAAILGYVIFQSVAESRPVPERRDATVVFDRISGEQVVAERGSERFRTASVVKLFIALDAVTRKASKADEAQLHRMLAKSDDAVANTLWTRNGGPAIVTRTVATAGLENTTPPADAGRWGDTLSTADDVAAVYRRILKLPKAKRDVILAPLRQASRIAADGFDQHFGIPSAFGDRPWAVKQGWAAGRGSVDAHTTGLVGEGDRYIVVILSGSAEGTGLDAATAAVTSVARSLAPRLGK
;
A
#
# COMPACT_ATOMS: atom_id res chain seq x y z
N MET A 1 -21.93 -75.56 -27.92
CA MET A 1 -22.39 -74.40 -28.69
C MET A 1 -22.01 -73.16 -27.90
N THR A 2 -20.95 -72.49 -28.36
CA THR A 2 -20.32 -71.31 -27.75
C THR A 2 -21.18 -70.08 -28.00
N VAL A 3 -21.46 -69.28 -26.97
CA VAL A 3 -21.86 -67.88 -27.13
C VAL A 3 -21.06 -67.05 -26.13
N LEU A 4 -20.04 -66.36 -26.66
CA LEU A 4 -19.44 -65.17 -26.05
C LEU A 4 -20.43 -64.01 -26.24
N ILE A 5 -20.76 -63.26 -25.18
CA ILE A 5 -21.15 -61.86 -25.30
C ILE A 5 -20.43 -61.04 -24.23
N ALA A 6 -19.82 -59.96 -24.70
CA ALA A 6 -18.82 -59.13 -24.05
C ALA A 6 -19.36 -58.28 -22.88
N LEU A 7 -18.50 -58.06 -21.90
CA LEU A 7 -18.62 -57.02 -20.87
C LEU A 7 -18.46 -55.62 -21.50
N PRO A 8 -19.35 -54.65 -21.25
CA PRO A 8 -19.07 -53.27 -21.57
C PRO A 8 -18.15 -52.67 -20.50
N VAL A 9 -16.92 -52.33 -20.91
CA VAL A 9 -16.05 -51.38 -20.22
C VAL A 9 -16.71 -50.01 -20.32
N ILE A 10 -17.41 -49.58 -19.26
CA ILE A 10 -17.89 -48.20 -19.16
C ILE A 10 -16.74 -47.36 -18.61
N ALA A 11 -16.24 -46.51 -19.50
CA ALA A 11 -15.14 -45.59 -19.31
C ALA A 11 -15.31 -44.75 -18.02
N ALA A 12 -14.30 -44.86 -17.16
CA ALA A 12 -13.95 -43.85 -16.19
C ALA A 12 -13.52 -42.58 -16.95
N ILE A 13 -14.47 -41.69 -17.26
CA ILE A 13 -14.30 -40.25 -17.48
C ILE A 13 -15.70 -39.66 -17.26
N LEU A 14 -16.05 -39.34 -16.02
CA LEU A 14 -17.15 -38.43 -15.75
C LEU A 14 -16.81 -37.56 -14.54
N GLY A 15 -16.37 -36.35 -14.86
CA GLY A 15 -16.58 -35.22 -13.99
C GLY A 15 -15.61 -35.07 -12.83
N TYR A 16 -14.31 -34.96 -13.14
CA TYR A 16 -13.50 -33.94 -12.48
C TYR A 16 -14.10 -32.58 -12.87
N VAL A 17 -15.27 -32.25 -12.33
CA VAL A 17 -15.85 -30.91 -12.39
C VAL A 17 -15.11 -30.11 -11.33
N ILE A 18 -13.94 -29.68 -11.76
CA ILE A 18 -13.30 -28.41 -11.45
C ILE A 18 -14.22 -27.50 -10.61
N PHE A 19 -14.05 -27.51 -9.29
CA PHE A 19 -14.34 -26.33 -8.46
C PHE A 19 -13.27 -25.28 -8.78
N GLN A 20 -13.35 -24.66 -9.95
CA GLN A 20 -12.82 -23.30 -10.09
C GLN A 20 -13.81 -22.44 -9.33
N SER A 21 -13.51 -22.14 -8.07
CA SER A 21 -14.00 -20.91 -7.47
C SER A 21 -13.36 -19.80 -8.31
N VAL A 22 -14.01 -19.43 -9.40
CA VAL A 22 -13.94 -18.05 -9.86
C VAL A 22 -14.60 -17.31 -8.72
N ALA A 23 -13.78 -16.76 -7.82
CA ALA A 23 -14.28 -15.78 -6.89
C ALA A 23 -14.79 -14.64 -7.77
N GLU A 24 -16.09 -14.63 -8.06
CA GLU A 24 -16.74 -13.47 -8.63
C GLU A 24 -16.33 -12.31 -7.73
N SER A 25 -15.58 -11.36 -8.28
CA SER A 25 -15.25 -10.14 -7.59
C SER A 25 -16.59 -9.51 -7.23
N ARG A 26 -16.95 -9.54 -5.93
CA ARG A 26 -18.08 -8.75 -5.46
C ARG A 26 -17.86 -7.33 -5.98
N PRO A 27 -18.87 -6.71 -6.63
CA PRO A 27 -18.71 -5.34 -7.06
C PRO A 27 -18.21 -4.54 -5.87
N VAL A 28 -17.08 -3.84 -6.04
CA VAL A 28 -16.60 -2.91 -5.03
C VAL A 28 -17.80 -1.98 -4.77
N PRO A 29 -18.23 -1.78 -3.51
CA PRO A 29 -19.19 -0.72 -3.20
C PRO A 29 -18.72 0.56 -3.90
N GLU A 30 -19.64 1.43 -4.33
CA GLU A 30 -19.31 2.65 -5.10
C GLU A 30 -18.01 3.32 -4.61
N ARG A 31 -17.83 3.35 -3.28
CA ARG A 31 -16.56 3.60 -2.63
C ARG A 31 -16.44 2.84 -1.30
N ARG A 32 -15.21 2.48 -0.94
CA ARG A 32 -14.83 2.00 0.40
C ARG A 32 -13.57 2.70 0.88
N ASP A 33 -13.56 3.14 2.13
CA ASP A 33 -12.41 3.79 2.77
C ASP A 33 -12.07 3.13 4.11
N ALA A 34 -10.80 3.18 4.49
CA ALA A 34 -10.31 2.88 5.83
C ALA A 34 -9.41 4.02 6.32
N THR A 35 -9.62 4.48 7.55
CA THR A 35 -8.89 5.59 8.16
C THR A 35 -8.33 5.18 9.51
N VAL A 36 -7.02 5.26 9.65
CA VAL A 36 -6.32 5.08 10.94
C VAL A 36 -5.53 6.34 11.24
N VAL A 37 -5.66 6.84 12.48
CA VAL A 37 -4.79 7.87 13.03
C VAL A 37 -4.22 7.37 14.35
N PHE A 38 -2.90 7.19 14.39
CA PHE A 38 -2.17 6.85 15.61
C PHE A 38 -1.51 8.09 16.18
N ASP A 39 -1.88 8.49 17.40
CA ASP A 39 -1.21 9.56 18.13
C ASP A 39 -0.02 8.98 18.91
N ARG A 40 1.19 9.38 18.54
CA ARG A 40 2.41 8.85 19.16
C ARG A 40 2.65 9.34 20.57
N ILE A 41 1.98 10.42 21.00
CA ILE A 41 2.11 10.93 22.38
C ILE A 41 1.28 10.07 23.34
N SER A 42 0.01 9.81 23.03
CA SER A 42 -0.81 8.91 23.84
C SER A 42 -0.44 7.44 23.64
N GLY A 43 0.09 7.09 22.46
CA GLY A 43 0.38 5.71 22.09
C GLY A 43 -0.84 4.93 21.60
N GLU A 44 -1.93 5.64 21.28
CA GLU A 44 -3.23 5.07 20.92
C GLU A 44 -3.64 5.40 19.48
N GLN A 45 -4.49 4.56 18.91
CA GLN A 45 -5.26 4.92 17.72
C GLN A 45 -6.43 5.81 18.13
N VAL A 46 -6.37 7.09 17.76
CA VAL A 46 -7.44 8.07 18.03
C VAL A 46 -8.51 8.09 16.92
N VAL A 47 -8.23 7.43 15.79
CA VAL A 47 -9.19 7.07 14.75
C VAL A 47 -8.85 5.65 14.28
N ALA A 48 -9.84 4.78 14.20
CA ALA A 48 -9.68 3.36 13.86
C ALA A 48 -10.87 2.86 13.00
N GLU A 49 -11.12 3.52 11.88
CA GLU A 49 -12.24 3.22 11.00
C GLU A 49 -11.84 2.17 9.96
N ARG A 50 -12.38 0.95 10.10
CA ARG A 50 -12.17 -0.17 9.16
C ARG A 50 -10.67 -0.49 8.96
N GLY A 51 -9.87 -0.30 10.02
CA GLY A 51 -8.41 -0.37 9.98
C GLY A 51 -7.83 -1.67 9.41
N SER A 52 -8.54 -2.79 9.61
CA SER A 52 -8.17 -4.12 9.16
C SER A 52 -8.66 -4.49 7.75
N GLU A 53 -9.37 -3.58 7.06
CA GLU A 53 -9.81 -3.83 5.70
C GLU A 53 -8.62 -3.81 4.73
N ARG A 54 -8.63 -4.76 3.78
CA ARG A 54 -7.55 -4.92 2.80
C ARG A 54 -7.77 -4.12 1.52
N PHE A 55 -6.70 -3.45 1.11
CA PHE A 55 -6.57 -2.67 -0.13
C PHE A 55 -5.30 -3.10 -0.87
N ARG A 56 -5.33 -2.99 -2.21
CA ARG A 56 -4.09 -2.95 -3.00
C ARG A 56 -3.35 -1.69 -2.59
N THR A 57 -2.06 -1.77 -2.35
CA THR A 57 -1.28 -0.66 -1.78
C THR A 57 -0.86 0.39 -2.81
N ALA A 58 -0.88 0.05 -4.10
CA ALA A 58 -0.30 0.86 -5.16
C ALA A 58 1.11 1.36 -4.76
N SER A 59 1.39 2.65 -4.91
CA SER A 59 2.70 3.23 -4.55
C SER A 59 3.00 3.29 -3.04
N VAL A 60 2.06 2.95 -2.14
CA VAL A 60 2.34 2.89 -0.69
C VAL A 60 3.34 1.77 -0.36
N VAL A 61 3.39 0.67 -1.13
CA VAL A 61 4.37 -0.42 -0.93
C VAL A 61 5.82 0.03 -1.06
N LYS A 62 6.09 1.19 -1.66
CA LYS A 62 7.44 1.77 -1.74
C LYS A 62 8.03 2.04 -0.35
N LEU A 63 7.19 2.21 0.68
CA LEU A 63 7.62 2.22 2.09
C LEU A 63 8.23 0.88 2.51
N PHE A 64 7.72 -0.24 2.01
CA PHE A 64 8.16 -1.59 2.36
C PHE A 64 9.48 -1.88 1.65
N ILE A 65 9.59 -1.50 0.37
CA ILE A 65 10.85 -1.55 -0.40
C ILE A 65 11.94 -0.76 0.32
N ALA A 66 11.63 0.46 0.78
CA ALA A 66 12.60 1.30 1.47
C ALA A 66 12.98 0.74 2.85
N LEU A 67 12.01 0.30 3.66
CA LEU A 67 12.27 -0.29 4.96
C LEU A 67 13.12 -1.57 4.87
N ASP A 68 12.82 -2.44 3.92
CA ASP A 68 13.63 -3.64 3.66
C ASP A 68 15.06 -3.28 3.26
N ALA A 69 15.23 -2.35 2.32
CA ALA A 69 16.54 -1.92 1.84
C ALA A 69 17.42 -1.35 2.97
N VAL A 70 16.91 -0.43 3.79
CA VAL A 70 17.70 0.16 4.89
C VAL A 70 17.97 -0.84 6.02
N THR A 71 17.08 -1.82 6.23
CA THR A 71 17.28 -2.89 7.21
C THR A 71 18.44 -3.79 6.79
N ARG A 72 18.52 -4.12 5.49
CA ARG A 72 19.58 -4.97 4.90
C ARG A 72 20.87 -4.23 4.52
N LYS A 73 21.10 -3.03 5.07
CA LYS A 73 22.29 -2.18 4.84
C LYS A 73 22.44 -1.71 3.37
N ALA A 74 21.44 -0.97 2.89
CA ALA A 74 21.49 -0.22 1.64
C ALA A 74 22.84 0.51 1.42
N SER A 75 23.35 0.44 0.19
CA SER A 75 24.54 1.19 -0.24
C SER A 75 24.21 2.68 -0.44
N LYS A 76 25.24 3.52 -0.67
CA LYS A 76 25.01 4.94 -1.00
C LYS A 76 24.26 5.15 -2.32
N ALA A 77 24.51 4.29 -3.32
CA ALA A 77 23.73 4.30 -4.56
C ALA A 77 22.25 3.97 -4.30
N ASP A 78 21.98 3.04 -3.37
CA ASP A 78 20.62 2.72 -2.97
C ASP A 78 19.93 3.88 -2.25
N GLU A 79 20.62 4.62 -1.38
CA GLU A 79 20.05 5.81 -0.72
C GLU A 79 19.57 6.85 -1.73
N ALA A 80 20.34 7.11 -2.80
CA ALA A 80 19.92 8.03 -3.87
C ALA A 80 18.72 7.52 -4.66
N GLN A 81 18.69 6.21 -4.96
CA GLN A 81 17.53 5.56 -5.59
C GLN A 81 16.28 5.64 -4.70
N LEU A 82 16.43 5.32 -3.41
CA LEU A 82 15.35 5.42 -2.43
C LEU A 82 14.81 6.84 -2.32
N HIS A 83 15.69 7.85 -2.32
CA HIS A 83 15.26 9.25 -2.33
C HIS A 83 14.37 9.55 -3.54
N ARG A 84 14.83 9.24 -4.75
CA ARG A 84 14.05 9.45 -5.98
C ARG A 84 12.73 8.66 -5.98
N MET A 85 12.76 7.40 -5.57
CA MET A 85 11.58 6.53 -5.50
C MET A 85 10.53 7.09 -4.53
N LEU A 86 10.94 7.56 -3.36
CA LEU A 86 10.02 8.03 -2.34
C LEU A 86 9.50 9.45 -2.65
N ALA A 87 10.38 10.37 -3.02
CA ALA A 87 10.01 11.77 -3.26
C ALA A 87 9.18 11.96 -4.54
N LYS A 88 9.55 11.27 -5.63
CA LYS A 88 8.85 11.37 -6.92
C LYS A 88 7.91 10.20 -7.21
N SER A 89 7.71 9.30 -6.25
CA SER A 89 6.95 8.06 -6.44
C SER A 89 7.40 7.25 -7.67
N ASP A 90 8.70 7.24 -7.97
CA ASP A 90 9.18 6.72 -9.26
C ASP A 90 9.09 5.20 -9.41
N ASP A 91 8.34 4.76 -10.42
CA ASP A 91 8.07 3.34 -10.69
C ASP A 91 9.25 2.60 -11.31
N ALA A 92 10.07 3.24 -12.14
CA ALA A 92 11.23 2.60 -12.74
C ALA A 92 12.27 2.22 -11.68
N VAL A 93 12.48 3.10 -10.70
CA VAL A 93 13.34 2.81 -9.55
C VAL A 93 12.71 1.75 -8.65
N ALA A 94 11.39 1.82 -8.39
CA ALA A 94 10.71 0.78 -7.63
C ALA A 94 10.81 -0.59 -8.29
N ASN A 95 10.64 -0.69 -9.61
CA ASN A 95 10.83 -1.92 -10.38
C ASN A 95 12.24 -2.47 -10.22
N THR A 96 13.26 -1.60 -10.35
CA THR A 96 14.67 -1.99 -10.21
C THR A 96 14.94 -2.54 -8.81
N LEU A 97 14.53 -1.81 -7.77
CA LEU A 97 14.73 -2.21 -6.38
C LEU A 97 13.94 -3.46 -6.03
N TRP A 98 12.68 -3.57 -6.49
CA TRP A 98 11.82 -4.73 -6.26
C TRP A 98 12.46 -6.00 -6.83
N THR A 99 12.80 -6.01 -8.12
CA THR A 99 13.40 -7.16 -8.80
C THR A 99 14.72 -7.54 -8.14
N ARG A 100 15.62 -6.58 -7.92
CA ARG A 100 16.94 -6.83 -7.34
C ARG A 100 16.88 -7.35 -5.90
N ASN A 101 15.90 -6.90 -5.12
CA ASN A 101 15.78 -7.22 -3.70
C ASN A 101 14.88 -8.43 -3.40
N GLY A 102 14.53 -9.21 -4.42
CA GLY A 102 13.82 -10.50 -4.28
C GLY A 102 12.30 -10.42 -4.38
N GLY A 103 11.77 -9.35 -4.98
CA GLY A 103 10.36 -9.18 -5.29
C GLY A 103 9.44 -9.39 -4.08
N PRO A 104 8.46 -10.31 -4.14
CA PRO A 104 7.54 -10.63 -3.04
C PRO A 104 8.20 -10.87 -1.67
N ALA A 105 9.45 -11.35 -1.64
CA ALA A 105 10.18 -11.58 -0.39
C ALA A 105 10.41 -10.29 0.42
N ILE A 106 10.39 -9.12 -0.23
CA ILE A 106 10.41 -7.80 0.44
C ILE A 106 9.21 -7.67 1.37
N VAL A 107 8.02 -8.06 0.91
CA VAL A 107 6.78 -8.00 1.70
C VAL A 107 6.87 -8.96 2.87
N THR A 108 7.28 -10.21 2.64
CA THR A 108 7.44 -11.21 3.71
C THR A 108 8.42 -10.74 4.80
N ARG A 109 9.55 -10.16 4.42
CA ARG A 109 10.52 -9.62 5.39
C ARG A 109 9.98 -8.38 6.11
N THR A 110 9.22 -7.54 5.44
CA THR A 110 8.56 -6.37 6.05
C THR A 110 7.51 -6.81 7.07
N VAL A 111 6.68 -7.81 6.73
CA VAL A 111 5.72 -8.45 7.63
C VAL A 111 6.41 -8.89 8.92
N ALA A 112 7.50 -9.66 8.81
CA ALA A 112 8.26 -10.11 9.98
C ALA A 112 8.93 -8.94 10.75
N THR A 113 9.46 -7.94 10.05
CA THR A 113 10.22 -6.84 10.66
C THR A 113 9.35 -5.81 11.37
N ALA A 114 8.11 -5.63 10.92
CA ALA A 114 7.16 -4.65 11.45
C ALA A 114 6.00 -5.29 12.24
N GLY A 115 5.88 -6.63 12.24
CA GLY A 115 4.80 -7.35 12.91
C GLY A 115 3.45 -7.12 12.25
N LEU A 116 3.39 -7.19 10.92
CA LEU A 116 2.16 -6.95 10.15
C LEU A 116 1.28 -8.20 10.17
N GLU A 117 -0.02 -8.05 10.40
CA GLU A 117 -0.92 -9.19 10.58
C GLU A 117 -1.73 -9.49 9.31
N ASN A 118 -2.01 -8.46 8.52
CA ASN A 118 -2.98 -8.53 7.44
C ASN A 118 -2.40 -8.16 6.07
N THR A 119 -1.08 -8.19 5.93
CA THR A 119 -0.35 -7.83 4.72
C THR A 119 0.15 -9.07 3.99
N THR A 120 -0.13 -9.18 2.69
CA THR A 120 0.30 -10.31 1.86
C THR A 120 0.96 -9.84 0.57
N PRO A 121 1.99 -10.57 0.08
CA PRO A 121 2.59 -10.25 -1.23
C PRO A 121 1.56 -10.31 -2.37
N PRO A 122 1.85 -9.67 -3.52
CA PRO A 122 0.95 -9.70 -4.67
C PRO A 122 0.89 -11.11 -5.27
N ALA A 123 -0.27 -11.47 -5.84
CA ALA A 123 -0.44 -12.75 -6.52
C ALA A 123 0.46 -12.88 -7.77
N ASP A 124 0.64 -11.78 -8.49
CA ASP A 124 1.64 -11.66 -9.55
C ASP A 124 2.90 -11.01 -8.99
N ALA A 125 4.00 -11.78 -8.97
CA ALA A 125 5.28 -11.37 -8.39
C ALA A 125 5.89 -10.13 -9.06
N GLY A 126 5.52 -9.82 -10.31
CA GLY A 126 5.99 -8.63 -11.03
C GLY A 126 5.25 -7.34 -10.66
N ARG A 127 4.17 -7.43 -9.88
CA ARG A 127 3.23 -6.33 -9.64
C ARG A 127 3.24 -5.89 -8.18
N TRP A 128 4.33 -5.25 -7.76
CA TRP A 128 4.50 -4.78 -6.38
C TRP A 128 3.30 -3.97 -5.84
N GLY A 129 2.65 -3.16 -6.70
CA GLY A 129 1.52 -2.31 -6.30
C GLY A 129 0.26 -3.09 -5.94
N ASP A 130 0.16 -4.35 -6.36
CA ASP A 130 -0.95 -5.23 -6.00
C ASP A 130 -0.73 -5.92 -4.64
N THR A 131 0.34 -5.58 -3.91
CA THR A 131 0.53 -5.99 -2.52
C THR A 131 -0.71 -5.58 -1.72
N LEU A 132 -1.33 -6.53 -1.03
CA LEU A 132 -2.49 -6.27 -0.19
C LEU A 132 -2.02 -5.91 1.22
N SER A 133 -2.55 -4.83 1.77
CA SER A 133 -2.27 -4.38 3.13
C SER A 133 -3.50 -3.68 3.71
N THR A 134 -3.36 -3.21 4.96
CA THR A 134 -4.43 -2.59 5.74
C THR A 134 -3.96 -1.25 6.30
N ALA A 135 -4.89 -0.40 6.75
CA ALA A 135 -4.50 0.87 7.33
C ALA A 135 -3.72 0.67 8.65
N ASP A 136 -4.09 -0.34 9.44
CA ASP A 136 -3.39 -0.75 10.65
C ASP A 136 -1.94 -1.18 10.38
N ASP A 137 -1.73 -2.03 9.37
CA ASP A 137 -0.40 -2.51 9.01
C ASP A 137 0.48 -1.39 8.45
N VAL A 138 -0.07 -0.51 7.61
CA VAL A 138 0.69 0.65 7.10
C VAL A 138 1.08 1.59 8.26
N ALA A 139 0.20 1.79 9.25
CA ALA A 139 0.55 2.54 10.45
C ALA A 139 1.67 1.85 11.25
N ALA A 140 1.65 0.51 11.34
CA ALA A 140 2.74 -0.28 11.95
C ALA A 140 4.07 -0.14 11.20
N VAL A 141 4.06 -0.03 9.86
CA VAL A 141 5.26 0.27 9.06
C VAL A 141 5.85 1.64 9.42
N TYR A 142 5.03 2.69 9.52
CA TYR A 142 5.50 4.00 9.99
C TYR A 142 6.07 3.94 11.41
N ARG A 143 5.41 3.23 12.34
CA ARG A 143 5.91 3.01 13.70
C ARG A 143 7.27 2.30 13.68
N ARG A 144 7.48 1.34 12.77
CA ARG A 144 8.76 0.65 12.61
C ARG A 144 9.84 1.57 12.06
N ILE A 145 9.53 2.38 11.05
CA ILE A 145 10.44 3.38 10.48
C ILE A 145 10.91 4.37 11.55
N LEU A 146 9.99 4.86 12.39
CA LEU A 146 10.29 5.81 13.46
C LEU A 146 11.24 5.24 14.53
N LYS A 147 11.22 3.92 14.76
CA LYS A 147 12.12 3.20 15.66
C LYS A 147 13.50 2.88 15.07
N LEU A 148 13.76 3.18 13.80
CA LEU A 148 15.08 2.97 13.20
C LEU A 148 16.12 3.94 13.80
N PRO A 149 17.42 3.57 13.78
CA PRO A 149 18.51 4.51 14.04
C PRO A 149 18.37 5.75 13.12
N LYS A 150 18.66 6.94 13.65
CA LYS A 150 18.43 8.22 12.96
C LYS A 150 18.92 8.23 11.52
N ALA A 151 20.16 7.79 11.27
CA ALA A 151 20.73 7.74 9.92
C ALA A 151 19.88 6.93 8.93
N LYS A 152 19.39 5.74 9.33
CA LYS A 152 18.53 4.90 8.49
C LYS A 152 17.12 5.47 8.36
N ARG A 153 16.59 6.05 9.45
CA ARG A 153 15.28 6.70 9.45
C ARG A 153 15.26 7.88 8.48
N ASP A 154 16.31 8.68 8.45
CA ASP A 154 16.38 9.88 7.61
C ASP A 154 16.46 9.53 6.11
N VAL A 155 17.06 8.40 5.73
CA VAL A 155 17.02 7.89 4.34
C VAL A 155 15.59 7.71 3.83
N ILE A 156 14.64 7.37 4.72
CA ILE A 156 13.23 7.21 4.37
C ILE A 156 12.46 8.51 4.58
N LEU A 157 12.56 9.13 5.75
CA LEU A 157 11.70 10.26 6.09
C LEU A 157 12.06 11.56 5.36
N ALA A 158 13.34 11.80 5.04
CA ALA A 158 13.73 13.01 4.32
C ALA A 158 13.06 13.12 2.93
N PRO A 159 13.09 12.09 2.07
CA PRO A 159 12.38 12.19 0.79
C PRO A 159 10.86 12.22 0.93
N LEU A 160 10.27 11.60 1.96
CA LEU A 160 8.82 11.70 2.21
C LEU A 160 8.39 13.13 2.61
N ARG A 161 9.24 13.88 3.31
CA ARG A 161 9.04 15.31 3.59
C ARG A 161 9.22 16.19 2.36
N GLN A 162 9.97 15.69 1.37
CA GLN A 162 10.27 16.37 0.11
C GLN A 162 9.46 15.81 -1.06
N ALA A 163 8.32 15.16 -0.78
CA ALA A 163 7.46 14.61 -1.82
C ALA A 163 7.10 15.72 -2.83
N SER A 164 7.52 15.54 -4.08
CA SER A 164 7.30 16.55 -5.12
C SER A 164 5.81 16.62 -5.46
N ARG A 165 5.29 17.81 -5.80
CA ARG A 165 3.90 17.94 -6.26
C ARG A 165 3.62 17.02 -7.44
N ILE A 166 4.49 17.06 -8.45
CA ILE A 166 4.39 16.22 -9.63
C ILE A 166 5.30 15.00 -9.46
N ALA A 167 4.71 13.82 -9.55
CA ALA A 167 5.41 12.54 -9.52
C ALA A 167 6.17 12.29 -10.83
N ALA A 168 7.00 11.24 -10.87
CA ALA A 168 7.82 10.93 -12.04
C ALA A 168 7.02 10.56 -13.28
N ASP A 169 5.78 10.09 -13.10
CA ASP A 169 4.81 9.77 -14.15
C ASP A 169 3.98 10.98 -14.62
N GLY A 170 4.21 12.15 -14.02
CA GLY A 170 3.48 13.39 -14.32
C GLY A 170 2.21 13.60 -13.50
N PHE A 171 1.83 12.68 -12.61
CA PHE A 171 0.62 12.83 -11.78
C PHE A 171 0.83 13.84 -10.63
N ASP A 172 -0.19 14.64 -10.31
CA ASP A 172 -0.18 15.49 -9.11
C ASP A 172 -0.43 14.62 -7.86
N GLN A 173 0.65 14.31 -7.14
CA GLN A 173 0.61 13.51 -5.92
C GLN A 173 0.40 14.35 -4.64
N HIS A 174 0.12 15.65 -4.73
CA HIS A 174 -0.22 16.49 -3.57
C HIS A 174 -1.70 16.43 -3.18
N PHE A 175 -2.36 15.27 -3.33
CA PHE A 175 -3.70 15.02 -2.81
C PHE A 175 -3.67 14.42 -1.40
N GLY A 176 -4.78 14.51 -0.66
CA GLY A 176 -4.84 13.98 0.70
C GLY A 176 -4.12 14.87 1.70
N ILE A 177 -3.20 14.30 2.49
CA ILE A 177 -2.48 14.99 3.56
C ILE A 177 -1.83 16.32 3.09
N PRO A 178 -1.06 16.38 1.99
CA PRO A 178 -0.44 17.64 1.54
C PRO A 178 -1.45 18.75 1.25
N SER A 179 -2.60 18.41 0.66
CA SER A 179 -3.68 19.37 0.37
C SER A 179 -4.55 19.72 1.57
N ALA A 180 -4.60 18.85 2.59
CA ALA A 180 -5.50 19.00 3.74
C ALA A 180 -4.85 19.73 4.92
N PHE A 181 -3.55 19.53 5.13
CA PHE A 181 -2.83 20.02 6.31
C PHE A 181 -2.03 21.31 6.05
N GLY A 182 -2.02 21.81 4.80
CA GLY A 182 -1.42 23.10 4.44
C GLY A 182 0.07 23.16 4.81
N ASP A 183 0.45 24.23 5.52
CA ASP A 183 1.84 24.48 5.93
C ASP A 183 2.31 23.66 7.15
N ARG A 184 1.45 22.80 7.71
CA ARG A 184 1.87 21.94 8.83
C ARG A 184 2.96 20.97 8.36
N PRO A 185 3.92 20.59 9.22
CA PRO A 185 4.91 19.59 8.87
C PRO A 185 4.27 18.25 8.52
N TRP A 186 4.74 17.63 7.44
CA TRP A 186 4.34 16.28 7.06
C TRP A 186 5.47 15.51 6.39
N ALA A 187 5.35 14.18 6.40
CA ALA A 187 6.18 13.26 5.62
C ALA A 187 5.28 12.19 5.01
N VAL A 188 5.05 12.23 3.69
CA VAL A 188 3.92 11.52 3.08
C VAL A 188 4.34 10.52 2.01
N LYS A 189 3.55 9.46 1.86
CA LYS A 189 3.53 8.61 0.67
C LYS A 189 2.11 8.44 0.17
N GLN A 190 1.90 8.85 -1.07
CA GLN A 190 0.67 8.60 -1.81
C GLN A 190 0.71 7.27 -2.58
N GLY A 191 -0.46 6.73 -2.87
CA GLY A 191 -0.67 5.61 -3.79
C GLY A 191 -1.87 5.86 -4.69
N TRP A 192 -1.75 5.56 -5.97
CA TRP A 192 -2.87 5.56 -6.91
C TRP A 192 -2.68 4.44 -7.92
N ALA A 193 -3.79 3.82 -8.31
CA ALA A 193 -3.81 2.82 -9.37
C ALA A 193 -5.24 2.71 -9.92
N ALA A 194 -5.35 2.35 -11.20
CA ALA A 194 -6.62 2.00 -11.82
C ALA A 194 -6.52 0.64 -12.50
N GLY A 195 -7.67 -0.02 -12.66
CA GLY A 195 -7.79 -1.33 -13.26
C GLY A 195 -7.84 -2.46 -12.23
N ARG A 196 -8.01 -3.69 -12.71
CA ARG A 196 -8.22 -4.88 -11.85
C ARG A 196 -9.43 -4.76 -10.92
N GLY A 197 -10.52 -4.16 -11.41
CA GLY A 197 -11.77 -4.07 -10.68
C GLY A 197 -11.86 -2.92 -9.68
N SER A 198 -10.85 -2.05 -9.55
CA SER A 198 -10.94 -0.86 -8.70
C SER A 198 -10.10 0.32 -9.20
N VAL A 199 -10.41 1.49 -8.65
CA VAL A 199 -9.54 2.67 -8.67
C VAL A 199 -9.15 2.98 -7.24
N ASP A 200 -7.86 2.83 -6.93
CA ASP A 200 -7.33 3.07 -5.59
C ASP A 200 -6.70 4.47 -5.53
N ALA A 201 -6.95 5.18 -4.42
CA ALA A 201 -6.28 6.42 -4.08
C ALA A 201 -5.97 6.40 -2.58
N HIS A 202 -4.73 6.69 -2.21
CA HIS A 202 -4.25 6.55 -0.83
C HIS A 202 -3.40 7.75 -0.46
N THR A 203 -3.58 8.21 0.77
CA THR A 203 -2.70 9.21 1.37
C THR A 203 -2.29 8.72 2.74
N THR A 204 -0.99 8.62 2.96
CA THR A 204 -0.41 8.06 4.19
C THR A 204 0.78 8.92 4.60
N GLY A 205 1.03 9.07 5.90
CA GLY A 205 2.14 9.89 6.33
C GLY A 205 2.21 10.19 7.81
N LEU A 206 3.26 10.92 8.14
CA LEU A 206 3.45 11.58 9.42
C LEU A 206 2.92 13.00 9.31
N VAL A 207 2.22 13.48 10.35
CA VAL A 207 1.59 14.81 10.37
C VAL A 207 1.82 15.48 11.72
N GLY A 208 2.12 16.77 11.65
CA GLY A 208 2.24 17.67 12.79
C GLY A 208 3.64 17.69 13.40
N GLU A 209 3.85 18.64 14.32
CA GLU A 209 5.13 18.84 14.97
C GLU A 209 5.71 17.55 15.57
N GLY A 210 7.02 17.35 15.37
CA GLY A 210 7.72 16.16 15.86
C GLY A 210 7.22 14.82 15.28
N ASP A 211 6.57 14.85 14.11
CA ASP A 211 5.93 13.70 13.46
C ASP A 211 4.83 13.06 14.36
N ARG A 212 4.07 13.85 15.13
CA ARG A 212 3.19 13.35 16.20
C ARG A 212 2.19 12.30 15.73
N TYR A 213 1.48 12.56 14.64
CA TYR A 213 0.42 11.66 14.16
C TYR A 213 0.91 10.82 13.00
N ILE A 214 0.55 9.54 13.01
CA ILE A 214 0.61 8.69 11.82
C ILE A 214 -0.81 8.66 11.26
N VAL A 215 -1.00 9.16 10.05
CA VAL A 215 -2.29 9.23 9.36
C VAL A 215 -2.25 8.31 8.16
N VAL A 216 -3.20 7.38 8.07
CA VAL A 216 -3.33 6.43 6.97
C VAL A 216 -4.77 6.44 6.49
N ILE A 217 -4.99 6.85 5.25
CA ILE A 217 -6.29 6.78 4.58
C ILE A 217 -6.11 5.95 3.31
N LEU A 218 -6.75 4.78 3.29
CA LEU A 218 -6.80 3.90 2.15
C LEU A 218 -8.21 3.93 1.56
N SER A 219 -8.32 3.91 0.23
CA SER A 219 -9.59 4.03 -0.47
C SER A 219 -9.56 3.22 -1.76
N GLY A 220 -10.67 2.57 -2.06
CA GLY A 220 -10.94 1.91 -3.33
C GLY A 220 -12.32 2.33 -3.82
N SER A 221 -12.39 2.75 -5.08
CA SER A 221 -13.64 3.09 -5.78
C SER A 221 -13.90 2.07 -6.89
N ALA A 222 -15.14 2.05 -7.39
CA ALA A 222 -15.50 1.21 -8.52
C ALA A 222 -14.60 1.47 -9.75
N GLU A 223 -14.39 0.44 -10.57
CA GLU A 223 -13.70 0.61 -11.84
C GLU A 223 -14.45 1.62 -12.73
N GLY A 224 -13.72 2.50 -13.40
CA GLY A 224 -14.29 3.61 -14.18
C GLY A 224 -14.44 4.93 -13.42
N THR A 225 -14.28 4.95 -12.09
CA THR A 225 -14.15 6.22 -11.34
C THR A 225 -12.89 6.99 -11.79
N GLY A 226 -13.02 8.28 -12.07
CA GLY A 226 -11.87 9.13 -12.41
C GLY A 226 -10.87 9.23 -11.24
N LEU A 227 -9.57 9.23 -11.53
CA LEU A 227 -8.53 9.40 -10.50
C LEU A 227 -8.62 10.77 -9.80
N ASP A 228 -9.08 11.78 -10.51
CA ASP A 228 -9.40 13.10 -9.96
C ASP A 228 -10.51 13.02 -8.90
N ALA A 229 -11.60 12.31 -9.20
CA ALA A 229 -12.69 12.08 -8.26
C ALA A 229 -12.21 11.27 -7.05
N ALA A 230 -11.46 10.17 -7.28
CA ALA A 230 -10.93 9.31 -6.22
C ALA A 230 -9.96 10.04 -5.28
N THR A 231 -9.05 10.87 -5.82
CA THR A 231 -8.10 11.65 -5.03
C THR A 231 -8.77 12.81 -4.29
N ALA A 232 -9.78 13.47 -4.90
CA ALA A 232 -10.59 14.48 -4.21
C ALA A 232 -11.36 13.89 -3.03
N ALA A 233 -11.91 12.68 -3.21
CA ALA A 233 -12.60 11.89 -2.20
C ALA A 233 -11.72 11.65 -0.95
N VAL A 234 -10.48 11.18 -1.14
CA VAL A 234 -9.52 10.95 -0.05
C VAL A 234 -9.05 12.28 0.56
N THR A 235 -8.93 13.33 -0.24
CA THR A 235 -8.60 14.68 0.25
C THR A 235 -9.68 15.23 1.18
N SER A 236 -10.96 14.97 0.88
CA SER A 236 -12.08 15.35 1.76
C SER A 236 -11.98 14.69 3.14
N VAL A 237 -11.67 13.38 3.17
CA VAL A 237 -11.45 12.65 4.43
C VAL A 237 -10.28 13.26 5.21
N ALA A 238 -9.14 13.51 4.56
CA ALA A 238 -7.98 14.14 5.20
C ALA A 238 -8.30 15.54 5.77
N ARG A 239 -9.09 16.36 5.06
CA ARG A 239 -9.53 17.69 5.53
C ARG A 239 -10.41 17.60 6.78
N SER A 240 -11.24 16.56 6.88
CA SER A 240 -12.08 16.35 8.07
C SER A 240 -11.26 16.05 9.33
N LEU A 241 -10.04 15.50 9.18
CA LEU A 241 -9.11 15.22 10.27
C LEU A 241 -8.31 16.46 10.69
N ALA A 242 -7.99 17.36 9.76
CA ALA A 242 -7.13 18.52 10.01
C ALA A 242 -7.49 19.38 11.23
N PRO A 243 -8.77 19.71 11.53
CA PRO A 243 -9.11 20.48 12.73
C PRO A 243 -9.02 19.67 14.03
N ARG A 244 -9.03 18.32 13.96
CA ARG A 244 -9.00 17.42 15.12
C ARG A 244 -7.59 17.05 15.56
N LEU A 245 -6.64 17.10 14.63
CA LEU A 245 -5.23 16.82 14.91
C LEU A 245 -4.50 18.11 15.23
N GLY A 246 -3.64 18.06 16.24
CA GLY A 246 -2.75 19.16 16.60
C GLY A 246 -1.93 19.65 15.40
N LYS A 247 -1.51 20.91 15.45
CA LYS A 247 -0.49 21.43 14.53
C LYS A 247 0.84 20.72 14.77
#